data_AF-A0A812T9Q9-F1
#
_entry.id   AF-A0A812T9Q9-F1
#
_cell.length_a   1.000
_cell.length_b   1.000
_cell.length_c   1.000
_cell.angle_alpha   90.00
_cell.angle_beta   90.00
_cell.angle_gamma   90.00
#
_symmetry.space_group_name_H-M   'P 1'
#
loop_
_entity.id
_entity.type
_entity.pdbx_description
1 polymer ?
#
loop_
_entity_poly.entity_id
_entity_poly.type
_entity_poly.pdbx_seq_one_letter_code
_entity_poly.pdbx_strand_id
1 'polypeptide(L)'
;MPPAGDEDELALETIGENDPRVKKLQEIAWGLQSVTNRPGNRLPEDAKRAAYRVTSRAIALCTNAEYVEVDDFVKRAAALTKEIEDKKKELQELEEAIKADLSGKCYRATGDGGYTIGPRAS
;
A
#
# COMPACT_ATOMS: atom_id res chain seq x y z
N MET A 1 34.35 2.01 -47.32
CA MET A 1 33.51 2.78 -46.39
C MET A 1 32.09 2.29 -46.57
N PRO A 2 31.55 1.46 -45.68
CA PRO A 2 30.13 1.14 -45.67
C PRO A 2 29.33 2.36 -45.17
N PRO A 3 28.08 2.55 -45.66
CA PRO A 3 27.24 3.69 -45.29
C PRO A 3 26.76 3.55 -43.85
N ALA A 4 26.72 4.69 -43.15
CA ALA A 4 26.00 4.85 -41.88
C ALA A 4 24.52 4.54 -42.14
N GLY A 5 24.12 3.33 -41.79
CA GLY A 5 22.71 3.01 -41.63
C GLY A 5 22.25 3.72 -40.38
N ASP A 6 21.34 4.67 -40.55
CA ASP A 6 20.46 5.16 -39.50
C ASP A 6 19.74 3.95 -38.87
N GLU A 7 20.35 3.39 -37.83
CA GLU A 7 19.68 2.55 -36.83
C GLU A 7 18.80 3.46 -35.97
N ASP A 8 17.80 4.08 -36.58
CA ASP A 8 16.58 4.52 -35.91
C ASP A 8 15.77 3.25 -35.62
N GLU A 9 16.40 2.34 -34.87
CA GLU A 9 15.80 1.14 -34.35
C GLU A 9 14.79 1.64 -33.32
N LEU A 10 13.50 1.53 -33.68
CA LEU A 10 12.36 1.69 -32.79
C LEU A 10 12.66 1.02 -31.46
N ALA A 11 13.22 1.79 -30.52
CA ALA A 11 13.31 1.40 -29.14
C ALA A 11 11.85 1.26 -28.71
N LEU A 12 11.35 0.02 -28.71
CA LEU A 12 10.27 -0.38 -27.84
C LEU A 12 10.65 0.21 -26.49
N GLU A 13 10.00 1.30 -26.08
CA GLU A 13 10.31 2.01 -24.84
C GLU A 13 10.02 1.03 -23.71
N THR A 14 10.98 0.18 -23.35
CA THR A 14 10.78 -0.76 -22.25
C THR A 14 10.80 0.05 -20.96
N ILE A 15 9.78 -0.13 -20.13
CA ILE A 15 9.76 0.49 -18.81
C ILE A 15 10.78 -0.24 -17.94
N GLY A 16 11.95 0.37 -17.76
CA GLY A 16 12.98 -0.13 -16.87
C GLY A 16 12.62 0.04 -15.39
N GLU A 17 13.30 -0.68 -14.51
CA GLU A 17 13.15 -0.56 -13.04
C GLU A 17 13.35 0.88 -12.54
N ASN A 18 14.18 1.67 -13.25
CA ASN A 18 14.50 3.05 -12.90
C ASN A 18 13.50 4.09 -13.43
N ASP A 19 12.48 3.67 -14.18
CA ASP A 19 11.49 4.58 -14.76
C ASP A 19 10.71 5.33 -13.64
N PRO A 20 10.47 6.65 -13.79
CA PRO A 20 9.75 7.43 -12.79
C PRO A 20 8.32 6.90 -12.50
N ARG A 21 7.66 6.27 -13.48
CA ARG A 21 6.32 5.66 -13.31
C ARG A 21 6.39 4.45 -12.39
N VAL A 22 7.43 3.62 -12.52
CA VAL A 22 7.70 2.48 -11.64
C VAL A 22 7.95 2.97 -10.22
N LYS A 23 8.85 3.95 -10.05
CA LYS A 23 9.16 4.53 -8.74
C LYS A 23 7.91 5.11 -8.05
N LYS A 24 7.08 5.84 -8.80
CA LYS A 24 5.83 6.39 -8.27
C LYS A 24 4.89 5.29 -7.76
N LEU A 25 4.75 4.18 -8.49
CA LEU A 25 3.92 3.05 -8.04
C LEU A 25 4.51 2.37 -6.80
N GLN A 26 5.84 2.21 -6.75
CA GLN A 26 6.54 1.67 -5.57
C GLN A 26 6.34 2.55 -4.33
N GLU A 27 6.47 3.87 -4.47
CA GLU A 27 6.24 4.83 -3.38
C GLU A 27 4.81 4.74 -2.83
N ILE A 28 3.82 4.65 -3.72
CA ILE A 28 2.41 4.50 -3.34
C ILE A 28 2.19 3.18 -2.58
N ALA A 29 2.77 2.08 -3.07
CA ALA A 29 2.69 0.77 -2.43
C ALA A 29 3.36 0.76 -1.04
N TRP A 30 4.56 1.32 -0.90
CA TRP A 30 5.24 1.46 0.40
C TRP A 30 4.51 2.40 1.35
N GLY A 31 3.83 3.43 0.82
CA GLY A 31 2.97 4.31 1.59
C GLY A 31 1.83 3.55 2.27
N LEU A 32 1.19 2.61 1.58
CA LEU A 32 0.14 1.76 2.17
C LEU A 32 0.70 0.82 3.25
N GLN A 33 1.85 0.20 3.00
CA GLN A 33 2.50 -0.69 3.96
C GLN A 33 2.94 0.04 5.24
N SER A 34 3.34 1.31 5.10
CA SER A 34 3.68 2.17 6.24
C SER A 34 2.48 2.45 7.15
N VAL A 35 1.27 2.57 6.58
CA VAL A 35 0.02 2.72 7.36
C VAL A 35 -0.28 1.45 8.15
N THR A 36 -0.16 0.28 7.52
CA THR A 36 -0.46 -1.00 8.17
C THR A 36 0.54 -1.38 9.27
N ASN A 37 1.79 -0.93 9.15
CA ASN A 37 2.89 -1.27 10.06
C ASN A 37 3.21 -0.20 11.11
N ARG A 38 2.41 0.86 11.19
CA ARG A 38 2.62 1.91 12.20
C ARG A 38 2.59 1.31 13.62
N PRO A 39 3.55 1.65 14.50
CA PRO A 39 3.54 1.17 15.88
C PRO A 39 2.25 1.60 16.61
N GLY A 40 1.63 0.67 17.33
CA GLY A 40 0.37 0.91 18.03
C GLY A 40 -0.89 0.83 17.14
N ASN A 41 -0.74 0.50 15.86
CA ASN A 41 -1.87 0.26 14.98
C ASN A 41 -2.68 -0.98 15.45
N ARG A 42 -3.99 -0.78 15.66
CA ARG A 42 -4.94 -1.82 16.06
C ARG A 42 -5.80 -2.37 14.93
N LEU A 43 -5.40 -2.13 13.68
CA LEU A 43 -6.07 -2.69 12.51
C LEU A 43 -6.13 -4.23 12.61
N PRO A 44 -7.26 -4.83 12.21
CA PRO A 44 -7.41 -6.28 12.22
C PRO A 44 -6.43 -6.93 11.25
N GLU A 45 -5.96 -8.13 11.59
CA GLU A 45 -4.98 -8.88 10.80
C GLU A 45 -5.46 -9.15 9.37
N ASP A 46 -6.77 -9.38 9.17
CA ASP A 46 -7.33 -9.57 7.84
C ASP A 46 -7.21 -8.32 6.96
N ALA A 47 -7.40 -7.13 7.55
CA ALA A 47 -7.24 -5.87 6.83
C ALA A 47 -5.77 -5.61 6.47
N LYS A 48 -4.84 -5.94 7.37
CA LYS A 48 -3.39 -5.88 7.07
C LYS A 48 -3.02 -6.86 5.95
N ARG A 49 -3.48 -8.11 6.03
CA ARG A 49 -3.24 -9.13 4.97
C ARG A 49 -3.79 -8.69 3.63
N ALA A 50 -4.98 -8.09 3.60
CA ALA A 50 -5.55 -7.56 2.37
C ALA A 50 -4.67 -6.46 1.77
N ALA A 51 -4.22 -5.49 2.57
CA ALA A 51 -3.30 -4.45 2.13
C ALA A 51 -1.97 -5.01 1.62
N TYR A 52 -1.39 -6.00 2.31
CA TYR A 52 -0.17 -6.69 1.87
C TYR A 52 -0.31 -7.39 0.51
N ARG A 53 -1.48 -7.96 0.21
CA ARG A 53 -1.73 -8.58 -1.10
C ARG A 53 -1.71 -7.53 -2.22
N VAL A 54 -2.31 -6.37 -1.98
CA VAL A 54 -2.33 -5.28 -2.97
C VAL A 54 -0.93 -4.70 -3.18
N THR A 55 -0.20 -4.43 -2.11
CA THR A 55 1.19 -3.93 -2.22
C THR A 55 2.10 -4.95 -2.90
N SER A 56 1.98 -6.24 -2.57
CA SER A 56 2.76 -7.30 -3.21
C SER A 56 2.50 -7.39 -4.71
N ARG A 57 1.24 -7.24 -5.16
CA ARG A 57 0.89 -7.19 -6.60
C ARG A 57 1.50 -5.97 -7.30
N ALA A 58 1.50 -4.82 -6.65
CA ALA A 58 2.11 -3.61 -7.19
C ALA A 58 3.64 -3.73 -7.32
N ILE A 59 4.31 -4.24 -6.29
CA ILE A 59 5.75 -4.50 -6.35
C ILE A 59 6.09 -5.53 -7.42
N ALA A 60 5.29 -6.59 -7.57
CA ALA A 60 5.49 -7.59 -8.62
C ALA A 60 5.35 -6.98 -10.03
N LEU A 61 4.42 -6.03 -10.23
CA LEU A 61 4.32 -5.31 -11.51
C LEU A 61 5.59 -4.47 -11.77
N CYS A 62 6.09 -3.79 -10.73
CA CYS A 62 7.31 -2.98 -10.82
C CYS A 62 8.55 -3.83 -11.15
N THR A 63 8.72 -4.98 -10.51
CA THR A 63 9.85 -5.90 -10.77
C THR A 63 9.80 -6.50 -12.18
N ASN A 64 8.60 -6.71 -12.73
CA ASN A 64 8.44 -7.26 -14.07
C ASN A 64 8.26 -6.18 -15.16
N ALA A 65 8.47 -4.89 -14.84
CA ALA A 65 8.16 -3.79 -15.75
C ALA A 65 8.92 -3.90 -17.08
N GLU A 66 10.14 -4.43 -17.06
CA GLU A 66 11.00 -4.65 -18.23
C GLU A 66 10.43 -5.66 -19.23
N TYR A 67 9.51 -6.52 -18.79
CA TYR A 67 8.89 -7.56 -19.60
C TYR A 67 7.43 -7.24 -19.97
N VAL A 68 6.98 -6.02 -19.66
CA VAL A 68 5.59 -5.59 -19.87
C VAL A 68 5.58 -4.41 -20.83
N GLU A 69 4.70 -4.46 -21.82
CA GLU A 69 4.44 -3.35 -22.73
C GLU A 69 4.03 -2.08 -21.96
N VAL A 70 4.52 -0.92 -22.39
CA VAL A 70 4.27 0.39 -21.74
C VAL A 70 2.78 0.61 -21.45
N ASP A 71 1.95 0.37 -22.46
CA ASP A 71 0.49 0.54 -22.36
C ASP A 71 -0.15 -0.40 -21.33
N ASP A 72 0.30 -1.65 -21.25
CA ASP A 72 -0.19 -2.61 -20.26
C ASP A 72 0.25 -2.20 -18.85
N PHE A 73 1.52 -1.80 -18.72
CA PHE A 73 2.05 -1.30 -17.46
C PHE A 73 1.27 -0.10 -16.96
N VAL A 74 1.04 0.92 -17.81
CA VAL A 74 0.32 2.14 -17.42
C VAL A 74 -1.11 1.83 -17.01
N LYS A 75 -1.83 0.97 -17.75
CA LYS A 75 -3.20 0.56 -17.40
C LYS A 75 -3.25 -0.18 -16.08
N ARG A 76 -2.34 -1.14 -15.86
CA ARG A 76 -2.29 -1.93 -14.62
C ARG A 76 -1.82 -1.11 -13.43
N ALA A 77 -0.83 -0.25 -13.63
CA ALA A 77 -0.35 0.70 -12.63
C ALA A 77 -1.48 1.63 -12.18
N ALA A 78 -2.25 2.20 -13.11
CA ALA A 78 -3.40 3.04 -12.78
C ALA A 78 -4.48 2.29 -11.97
N ALA A 79 -4.80 1.06 -12.37
CA ALA A 79 -5.74 0.22 -11.64
C ALA A 79 -5.24 -0.09 -10.21
N LEU A 80 -3.96 -0.44 -10.05
CA LEU A 80 -3.35 -0.71 -8.75
C LEU A 80 -3.22 0.55 -7.90
N THR A 81 -2.90 1.70 -8.47
CA THR A 81 -2.88 2.98 -7.75
C THR A 81 -4.25 3.26 -7.14
N LYS A 82 -5.32 3.11 -7.94
CA LYS A 82 -6.69 3.30 -7.43
C LYS A 82 -7.02 2.29 -6.34
N GLU A 83 -6.71 1.00 -6.54
CA GLU A 83 -6.94 -0.05 -5.53
C GLU A 83 -6.19 0.25 -4.22
N ILE A 84 -4.95 0.77 -4.30
CA ILE A 84 -4.16 1.16 -3.13
C ILE A 84 -4.77 2.36 -2.40
N GLU A 85 -5.19 3.39 -3.14
CA GLU A 85 -5.82 4.59 -2.55
C GLU A 85 -7.14 4.26 -1.86
N ASP A 86 -8.00 3.46 -2.51
CA ASP A 86 -9.25 2.98 -1.94
C ASP A 86 -8.98 2.18 -0.65
N LYS A 87 -7.98 1.27 -0.68
CA LYS A 87 -7.61 0.50 0.51
C LYS A 87 -7.05 1.37 1.63
N LYS A 88 -6.26 2.40 1.30
CA LYS A 88 -5.72 3.34 2.28
C LYS A 88 -6.84 4.07 3.00
N LYS A 89 -7.89 4.48 2.28
CA LYS A 89 -9.07 5.12 2.85
C LYS A 89 -9.85 4.17 3.77
N GLU A 90 -10.11 2.94 3.32
CA GLU A 90 -10.77 1.91 4.16
C GLU A 90 -10.01 1.66 5.47
N LEU A 91 -8.68 1.59 5.43
CA LEU A 91 -7.86 1.41 6.63
C LEU A 91 -7.92 2.62 7.57
N GLN A 92 -7.98 3.84 7.02
CA GLN A 92 -8.14 5.05 7.83
C GLN A 92 -9.49 5.07 8.53
N GLU A 93 -10.58 4.76 7.81
CA GLU A 93 -11.93 4.69 8.37
C GLU A 93 -12.03 3.60 9.45
N LEU A 94 -11.42 2.43 9.24
CA LEU A 94 -11.34 1.37 10.26
C LEU A 94 -10.53 1.82 11.48
N GLU A 95 -9.41 2.50 11.29
CA GLU A 95 -8.59 3.01 12.39
C GLU A 95 -9.37 4.05 13.22
N GLU A 96 -10.10 4.95 12.56
CA GLU A 96 -10.95 5.93 13.23
C GLU A 96 -12.12 5.27 13.97
N ALA A 97 -12.76 4.26 13.38
CA ALA A 97 -13.83 3.51 14.04
C ALA A 97 -13.32 2.79 15.31
N ILE A 98 -12.15 2.17 15.24
CA ILE A 98 -11.52 1.51 16.41
C ILE A 98 -11.13 2.53 17.47
N LYS A 99 -10.59 3.69 17.08
CA LYS A 99 -10.28 4.78 18.02
C LYS A 99 -11.54 5.32 18.69
N ALA A 100 -12.63 5.49 17.93
CA ALA A 100 -13.91 5.94 18.47
C ALA A 100 -14.47 4.91 19.46
N ASP A 101 -14.41 3.61 19.14
CA ASP A 101 -14.85 2.55 20.06
C ASP A 101 -14.01 2.49 21.35
N LEU A 102 -12.70 2.75 21.25
CA LEU A 102 -11.81 2.80 22.41
C LEU A 102 -11.92 4.11 23.20
N SER A 103 -12.49 5.16 22.62
CA SER A 103 -12.66 6.44 23.30
C SER A 103 -13.63 6.29 24.47
N GLY A 104 -13.21 6.74 25.66
CA GLY A 104 -14.03 6.65 26.89
C GLY A 104 -13.98 5.29 27.62
N LYS A 105 -13.32 4.27 27.06
CA LYS A 105 -13.05 2.99 27.72
C LYS A 105 -11.75 3.08 28.52
N CYS A 106 -11.83 2.99 29.85
CA CYS A 106 -10.66 2.92 30.73
C CYS A 106 -10.54 1.52 31.35
N TYR A 107 -9.33 0.95 31.27
CA TYR A 107 -8.99 -0.26 32.02
C TYR A 107 -8.92 0.10 33.50
N ARG A 108 -9.87 -0.37 34.29
CA ARG A 108 -9.84 -0.27 35.76
C ARG A 108 -9.30 -1.57 36.32
N ALA A 109 -8.34 -1.44 37.24
CA ALA A 109 -7.87 -2.58 38.01
C ALA A 109 -9.03 -3.13 38.84
N THR A 110 -9.38 -4.39 38.60
CA THR A 110 -10.17 -5.19 39.52
C THR A 110 -9.18 -5.77 40.50
N GLY A 111 -9.31 -5.47 41.80
CA GLY A 111 -8.33 -5.75 42.85
C GLY A 111 -7.76 -7.17 42.95
N ASP A 112 -8.29 -8.15 42.21
CA ASP A 112 -7.80 -9.51 42.01
C ASP A 112 -6.66 -9.65 40.97
N GLY A 113 -5.98 -8.55 40.61
CA GLY A 113 -4.92 -8.57 39.59
C GLY A 113 -5.43 -8.62 38.14
N GLY A 114 -6.74 -8.45 37.94
CA GLY A 114 -7.38 -8.32 36.62
C GLY A 114 -7.65 -6.88 36.21
N TYR A 115 -8.12 -6.70 34.98
CA TYR A 115 -8.63 -5.41 34.50
C TYR A 115 -10.02 -5.57 33.91
N THR A 116 -10.91 -4.63 34.22
CA THR A 116 -12.23 -4.52 33.58
C THR A 116 -12.30 -3.22 32.78
N ILE A 117 -12.98 -3.25 31.64
CA ILE A 117 -13.20 -2.06 30.83
C ILE A 117 -14.45 -1.35 31.36
N GLY A 118 -14.27 -0.17 31.92
CA GLY A 118 -15.36 0.66 32.44
C GLY A 118 -15.36 2.06 31.83
N PRO A 119 -16.47 2.81 31.95
CA PRO A 119 -16.52 4.20 31.53
C PRO A 119 -15.51 5.04 32.32
N ARG A 120 -14.90 6.01 31.65
CA ARG A 120 -14.02 7.02 32.26
C ARG A 120 -14.75 7.67 33.44
N ALA A 121 -14.22 7.54 34.66
CA ALA A 121 -14.77 8.25 35.81
C ALA A 121 -14.72 9.75 35.51
N SER A 122 -15.88 10.41 35.62
CA SER A 122 -16.01 11.87 35.57
C SER A 122 -15.45 12.48 36.86
#